data_AF-A0A6A4V8H0-F1
#
_entry.id   AF-A0A6A4V8H0-F1
#
_cell.length_a   1.000
_cell.length_b   1.000
_cell.length_c   1.000
_cell.angle_alpha   90.00
_cell.angle_beta   90.00
_cell.angle_gamma   90.00
#
_symmetry.space_group_name_H-M   'P 1'
#
loop_
_entity.id
_entity.type
_entity.pdbx_description
1 polymer ?
#
loop_
_entity_poly.entity_id
_entity_poly.type
_entity_poly.pdbx_seq_one_letter_code
_entity_poly.pdbx_strand_id
1 'polypeptide(L)'
;METDCPYLTAGSLEPLTRCPGLRWLTLSGGVPVSLEPLTRCPELRCLSVTAADLPRLRGQLPEGLECLNVRDSPDLTAGSLEPLTRCPKLWNLTLSGGVPDTVSLEPLTRCPGLQYLTLSGGVPDAVLDSLSGCPGLGVLILGDRQRPAETAFTAAAYTRLVKSCRGLRYLFLHCTAETGRAVLTALKEADLQYSDGEPRIIYLHVPEELYRQLKRQGGGRVWVCQWGK
;
A
#
# COMPACT_ATOMS: atom_id res chain seq x y z
N MET A 1 1.13 18.69 -14.51
CA MET A 1 -0.20 19.29 -14.76
C MET A 1 -1.20 18.33 -14.17
N GLU A 2 -1.48 18.49 -12.87
CA GLU A 2 -2.62 17.83 -12.22
C GLU A 2 -3.87 18.42 -12.86
N THR A 3 -4.45 17.71 -13.81
CA THR A 3 -5.79 18.03 -14.26
C THR A 3 -6.74 17.41 -13.24
N ASP A 4 -7.02 18.15 -12.17
CA ASP A 4 -8.37 18.11 -11.62
C ASP A 4 -9.27 18.44 -12.81
N CYS A 5 -10.03 17.45 -13.29
CA CYS A 5 -11.00 17.65 -14.33
C CYS A 5 -12.34 17.98 -13.65
N PRO A 6 -12.67 19.26 -13.40
CA PRO A 6 -13.95 19.65 -12.81
C PRO A 6 -15.16 19.37 -13.72
N TYR A 7 -14.93 18.77 -14.90
CA TYR A 7 -15.96 18.42 -15.89
C TYR A 7 -16.49 16.99 -15.77
N LEU A 8 -16.06 16.20 -14.77
CA LEU A 8 -16.76 14.95 -14.43
C LEU A 8 -18.05 15.23 -13.65
N THR A 9 -18.87 16.15 -14.14
CA THR A 9 -20.24 16.31 -13.69
C THR A 9 -21.10 15.27 -14.40
N ALA A 10 -21.48 14.25 -13.62
CA ALA A 10 -22.53 13.27 -13.88
C ALA A 10 -22.38 12.38 -15.13
N GLY A 11 -21.83 11.18 -14.93
CA GLY A 11 -22.35 9.99 -15.63
C GLY A 11 -21.50 9.39 -16.75
N SER A 12 -20.46 10.06 -17.27
CA SER A 12 -19.65 9.50 -18.37
C SER A 12 -18.17 9.89 -18.30
N LEU A 13 -17.30 8.90 -18.49
CA LEU A 13 -15.86 9.08 -18.68
C LEU A 13 -15.48 9.22 -20.18
N GLU A 14 -16.45 9.26 -21.10
CA GLU A 14 -16.21 9.43 -22.54
C GLU A 14 -15.30 10.62 -22.90
N PRO A 15 -15.37 11.79 -22.23
CA PRO A 15 -14.46 12.89 -22.52
C PRO A 15 -12.98 12.53 -22.37
N LEU A 16 -12.65 11.53 -21.54
CA LEU A 16 -11.27 11.06 -21.34
C LEU A 16 -10.68 10.41 -22.59
N THR A 17 -11.51 9.88 -23.49
CA THR A 17 -11.05 9.32 -24.78
C THR A 17 -10.38 10.38 -25.67
N ARG A 18 -10.65 11.66 -25.42
CA ARG A 18 -10.06 12.80 -26.13
C ARG A 18 -8.79 13.33 -25.44
N CYS A 19 -8.36 12.69 -24.35
CA CYS A 19 -7.21 13.09 -23.55
C CYS A 19 -6.15 11.98 -23.54
N PRO A 20 -5.53 11.64 -24.70
CA PRO A 20 -4.56 10.53 -24.78
C PRO A 20 -3.30 10.75 -23.92
N GLY A 21 -2.97 12.01 -23.60
CA GLY A 21 -1.84 12.39 -22.76
C GLY A 21 -2.14 12.48 -21.26
N LEU A 22 -3.32 12.05 -20.81
CA LEU A 22 -3.70 12.07 -19.40
C LEU A 22 -2.81 11.11 -18.60
N ARG A 23 -2.10 11.62 -17.59
CA ARG A 23 -1.18 10.84 -16.74
C ARG A 23 -1.68 10.59 -15.33
N TRP A 24 -2.50 11.48 -14.81
CA TRP A 24 -3.09 11.42 -13.47
C TRP A 24 -4.60 11.57 -13.59
N LEU A 25 -5.35 10.72 -12.89
CA LEU A 25 -6.80 10.81 -12.80
C LEU A 25 -7.25 10.50 -11.39
N THR A 26 -8.12 11.36 -10.85
CA THR A 26 -8.82 11.12 -9.58
C THR A 26 -10.31 10.96 -9.88
N LEU A 27 -10.87 9.84 -9.46
CA LEU A 27 -12.31 9.60 -9.45
C LEU A 27 -12.82 9.85 -8.03
N SER A 28 -13.54 10.94 -7.87
CA SER A 28 -14.38 11.20 -6.70
C SER A 28 -15.65 10.33 -6.85
N GLY A 29 -15.64 9.17 -6.17
CA GLY A 29 -16.72 8.18 -6.27
C GLY A 29 -18.13 8.71 -6.00
N GLY A 30 -19.12 7.92 -6.40
CA GLY A 30 -20.55 8.18 -6.13
C GLY A 30 -21.48 7.94 -7.32
N VAL A 31 -20.96 7.74 -8.53
CA VAL A 31 -21.78 7.52 -9.72
C VAL A 31 -21.34 6.22 -10.42
N PRO A 32 -22.25 5.30 -10.74
CA PRO A 32 -21.94 4.13 -11.57
C PRO A 32 -21.67 4.61 -13.01
N VAL A 33 -20.42 4.94 -13.29
CA VAL A 33 -19.94 5.31 -14.61
C VAL A 33 -19.14 4.15 -15.19
N SER A 34 -19.34 3.83 -16.47
CA SER A 34 -18.48 2.87 -17.17
C SER A 34 -17.04 3.38 -17.17
N LEU A 35 -16.11 2.56 -16.69
CA LEU A 35 -14.68 2.89 -16.63
C LEU A 35 -13.94 2.42 -17.91
N GLU A 36 -14.67 1.93 -18.91
CA GLU A 36 -14.14 1.49 -20.21
C GLU A 36 -13.28 2.57 -20.90
N PRO A 37 -13.62 3.88 -20.84
CA PRO A 37 -12.79 4.93 -21.43
C PRO A 37 -11.35 4.98 -20.92
N LEU A 38 -11.06 4.43 -19.73
CA LEU A 38 -9.69 4.35 -19.21
C LEU A 38 -8.76 3.50 -20.10
N THR A 39 -9.31 2.54 -20.84
CA THR A 39 -8.57 1.73 -21.83
C THR A 39 -8.03 2.58 -22.99
N ARG A 40 -8.57 3.79 -23.18
CA ARG A 40 -8.18 4.76 -24.22
C ARG A 40 -7.21 5.83 -23.70
N CYS A 41 -6.73 5.70 -22.46
CA CYS A 41 -5.73 6.58 -21.86
C CYS A 41 -4.40 5.81 -21.66
N PRO A 42 -3.62 5.53 -22.74
CA PRO A 42 -2.40 4.72 -22.66
C PRO A 42 -1.28 5.38 -21.82
N GLU A 43 -1.31 6.70 -21.69
CA GLU A 43 -0.37 7.47 -20.86
C GLU A 43 -0.79 7.57 -19.39
N LEU A 44 -1.92 6.98 -18.99
CA LEU A 44 -2.36 7.03 -17.60
C LEU A 44 -1.41 6.21 -16.72
N ARG A 45 -0.77 6.89 -15.76
CA ARG A 45 0.24 6.32 -14.86
C ARG A 45 -0.28 6.23 -13.43
N CYS A 46 -1.09 7.20 -13.02
CA CYS A 46 -1.61 7.27 -11.66
C CYS A 46 -3.13 7.39 -11.66
N LEU A 47 -3.80 6.55 -10.87
CA LEU A 47 -5.24 6.54 -10.71
C LEU A 47 -5.59 6.61 -9.22
N SER A 48 -6.58 7.43 -8.86
CA SER A 48 -7.21 7.37 -7.55
C SER A 48 -8.69 7.05 -7.68
N VAL A 49 -9.17 6.06 -6.93
CA VAL A 49 -10.56 5.59 -6.92
C VAL A 49 -11.04 5.31 -5.50
N THR A 50 -12.34 5.04 -5.32
CA THR A 50 -12.86 4.45 -4.08
C THR A 50 -12.82 2.93 -4.16
N ALA A 51 -12.83 2.26 -3.00
CA ALA A 51 -12.91 0.80 -2.92
C ALA A 51 -14.13 0.22 -3.65
N ALA A 52 -15.25 0.96 -3.66
CA ALA A 52 -16.47 0.57 -4.37
C ALA A 52 -16.29 0.48 -5.90
N ASP A 53 -15.32 1.20 -6.47
CA ASP A 53 -15.07 1.21 -7.92
C ASP A 53 -14.07 0.13 -8.37
N LEU A 54 -13.30 -0.45 -7.45
CA LEU A 54 -12.28 -1.46 -7.77
C LEU A 54 -12.83 -2.68 -8.52
N PRO A 55 -13.92 -3.34 -8.08
CA PRO A 55 -14.49 -4.48 -8.80
C PRO A 55 -14.91 -4.13 -10.24
N ARG A 56 -15.29 -2.86 -10.49
CA ARG A 56 -15.70 -2.36 -11.81
C ARG A 56 -14.53 -2.15 -12.76
N LEU A 57 -13.32 -1.96 -12.22
CA LEU A 57 -12.09 -1.77 -13.00
C LEU A 57 -11.52 -3.07 -13.59
N ARG A 58 -12.17 -4.21 -13.37
CA ARG A 58 -11.69 -5.52 -13.86
C ARG A 58 -11.53 -5.50 -15.38
N GLY A 59 -10.28 -5.60 -15.82
CA GLY A 59 -9.91 -5.58 -17.25
C GLY A 59 -9.96 -4.22 -17.93
N GLN A 60 -10.16 -3.14 -17.17
CA GLN A 60 -10.21 -1.76 -17.67
C GLN A 60 -9.01 -0.92 -17.21
N LEU A 61 -8.21 -1.45 -16.27
CA LEU A 61 -6.96 -0.81 -15.84
C LEU A 61 -5.94 -0.80 -16.99
N PRO A 62 -5.32 0.36 -17.27
CA PRO A 62 -4.30 0.45 -18.31
C PRO A 62 -3.05 -0.34 -17.90
N GLU A 63 -2.44 -1.05 -18.86
CA GLU A 63 -1.18 -1.79 -18.63
C GLU A 63 -0.03 -0.88 -18.18
N GLY A 64 -0.13 0.42 -18.51
CA GLY A 64 0.78 1.49 -18.13
C GLY A 64 0.63 2.00 -16.69
N LEU A 65 -0.30 1.48 -15.89
CA LEU A 65 -0.56 1.98 -14.55
C LEU A 65 0.61 1.67 -13.62
N GLU A 66 1.11 2.72 -12.96
CA GLU A 66 2.27 2.71 -12.08
C GLU A 66 1.90 2.93 -10.62
N CYS A 67 0.88 3.77 -10.37
CA CYS A 67 0.42 4.11 -9.03
C CYS A 67 -1.11 4.00 -8.92
N LEU A 68 -1.61 3.37 -7.86
CA LEU A 68 -3.03 3.32 -7.53
C LEU A 68 -3.27 3.78 -6.09
N ASN A 69 -4.23 4.69 -5.92
CA ASN A 69 -4.71 5.12 -4.61
C ASN A 69 -6.19 4.73 -4.43
N VAL A 70 -6.46 3.83 -3.50
CA VAL A 70 -7.79 3.34 -3.16
C VAL A 70 -8.22 3.98 -1.84
N ARG A 71 -9.25 4.82 -1.92
CA ARG A 71 -9.88 5.47 -0.75
C ARG A 71 -11.04 4.60 -0.25
N ASP A 72 -11.46 4.83 1.00
CA ASP A 72 -12.61 4.16 1.61
C ASP A 72 -12.47 2.62 1.62
N SER A 73 -11.26 2.15 1.94
CA SER A 73 -10.89 0.73 1.98
C SER A 73 -11.72 -0.16 2.93
N PRO A 74 -12.45 0.34 3.95
CA PRO A 74 -13.40 -0.49 4.69
C PRO A 74 -14.50 -1.11 3.82
N ASP A 75 -14.80 -0.52 2.65
CA ASP A 75 -15.76 -1.06 1.69
C ASP A 75 -15.15 -2.13 0.76
N LEU A 76 -13.86 -2.48 0.96
CA LEU A 76 -13.26 -3.58 0.22
C LEU A 76 -13.95 -4.90 0.57
N THR A 77 -14.22 -5.68 -0.47
CA THR A 77 -14.76 -7.03 -0.37
C THR A 77 -13.76 -8.05 -0.91
N ALA A 78 -14.01 -9.33 -0.64
CA ALA A 78 -13.19 -10.42 -1.17
C ALA A 78 -13.07 -10.32 -2.70
N GLY A 79 -11.83 -10.33 -3.21
CA GLY A 79 -11.55 -10.22 -4.64
C GLY A 79 -11.54 -8.80 -5.22
N SER A 80 -11.76 -7.75 -4.41
CA SER A 80 -11.70 -6.35 -4.88
C SER A 80 -10.35 -5.99 -5.51
N LEU A 81 -9.27 -6.65 -5.09
CA LEU A 81 -7.91 -6.42 -5.59
C LEU A 81 -7.51 -7.31 -6.78
N GLU A 82 -8.36 -8.26 -7.21
CA GLU A 82 -8.07 -9.13 -8.35
C GLU A 82 -7.73 -8.36 -9.65
N PRO A 83 -8.35 -7.20 -9.96
CA PRO A 83 -7.97 -6.40 -11.12
C PRO A 83 -6.49 -5.99 -11.15
N LEU A 84 -5.85 -5.83 -9.99
CA LEU A 84 -4.46 -5.36 -9.88
C LEU A 84 -3.43 -6.38 -10.40
N THR A 85 -3.79 -7.67 -10.39
CA THR A 85 -2.95 -8.76 -10.91
C THR A 85 -2.61 -8.60 -12.39
N ARG A 86 -3.33 -7.74 -13.11
CA ARG A 86 -3.12 -7.43 -14.53
C ARG A 86 -2.32 -6.15 -14.78
N CYS A 87 -1.82 -5.49 -13.74
CA CYS A 87 -1.05 -4.25 -13.84
C CYS A 87 0.45 -4.54 -13.61
N PRO A 88 1.21 -4.98 -14.63
CA PRO A 88 2.61 -5.41 -14.45
C PRO A 88 3.54 -4.27 -14.05
N LYS A 89 3.17 -3.02 -14.31
CA LYS A 89 3.95 -1.81 -13.97
C LYS A 89 3.55 -1.18 -12.65
N LEU A 90 2.53 -1.70 -11.96
CA LEU A 90 2.08 -1.15 -10.69
C LEU A 90 3.17 -1.34 -9.63
N TRP A 91 3.82 -0.26 -9.24
CA TRP A 91 4.90 -0.27 -8.27
C TRP A 91 4.52 0.38 -6.95
N ASN A 92 3.46 1.19 -6.93
CA ASN A 92 2.94 1.87 -5.75
C ASN A 92 1.43 1.68 -5.56
N LEU A 93 1.03 1.17 -4.40
CA LEU A 93 -0.37 1.02 -4.00
C LEU A 93 -0.61 1.68 -2.64
N THR A 94 -1.64 2.50 -2.55
CA THR A 94 -2.15 3.05 -1.29
C THR A 94 -3.57 2.55 -1.05
N LEU A 95 -3.80 1.93 0.10
CA LEU A 95 -5.13 1.58 0.63
C LEU A 95 -5.40 2.45 1.86
N SER A 96 -6.40 3.32 1.77
CA SER A 96 -6.74 4.27 2.83
C SER A 96 -8.09 4.00 3.47
N GLY A 97 -8.19 4.25 4.78
CA GLY A 97 -9.43 4.15 5.55
C GLY A 97 -9.54 2.91 6.44
N GLY A 98 -8.54 2.02 6.42
CA GLY A 98 -8.53 0.73 7.11
C GLY A 98 -8.91 -0.40 6.16
N VAL A 99 -8.27 -1.56 6.35
CA VAL A 99 -8.56 -2.78 5.57
C VAL A 99 -9.27 -3.76 6.49
N PRO A 100 -10.48 -4.25 6.14
CA PRO A 100 -11.20 -5.23 6.94
C PRO A 100 -10.40 -6.54 7.08
N ASP A 101 -10.59 -7.25 8.19
CA ASP A 101 -10.00 -8.57 8.43
C ASP A 101 -10.50 -9.66 7.45
N THR A 102 -11.67 -9.46 6.86
CA THR A 102 -12.26 -10.32 5.83
C THR A 102 -11.57 -10.19 4.46
N VAL A 103 -10.70 -9.20 4.27
CA VAL A 103 -10.03 -8.93 2.98
C VAL A 103 -8.62 -9.49 2.99
N SER A 104 -8.32 -10.33 2.00
CA SER A 104 -6.97 -10.82 1.73
C SER A 104 -6.25 -9.92 0.71
N LEU A 105 -4.99 -9.60 0.98
CA LEU A 105 -4.07 -8.93 0.04
C LEU A 105 -3.27 -9.91 -0.82
N GLU A 106 -3.61 -11.21 -0.80
CA GLU A 106 -2.97 -12.24 -1.63
C GLU A 106 -2.85 -11.88 -3.12
N PRO A 107 -3.82 -11.20 -3.78
CA PRO A 107 -3.66 -10.78 -5.18
C PRO A 107 -2.41 -9.91 -5.43
N LEU A 108 -1.93 -9.19 -4.41
CA LEU A 108 -0.71 -8.37 -4.51
C LEU A 108 0.55 -9.21 -4.67
N THR A 109 0.55 -10.47 -4.23
CA THR A 109 1.68 -11.41 -4.46
C THR A 109 1.90 -11.69 -5.95
N ARG A 110 0.86 -11.51 -6.77
CA ARG A 110 0.87 -11.67 -8.23
C ARG A 110 1.15 -10.35 -8.97
N CYS A 111 1.49 -9.28 -8.25
CA CYS A 111 1.89 -7.99 -8.83
C CYS A 111 3.42 -7.89 -8.83
N PRO A 112 4.12 -8.29 -9.90
CA PRO A 112 5.59 -8.42 -9.90
C PRO A 112 6.32 -7.08 -9.74
N GLY A 113 5.69 -5.98 -10.12
CA GLY A 113 6.25 -4.64 -10.00
C GLY A 113 6.07 -3.98 -8.62
N LEU A 114 5.24 -4.54 -7.74
CA LEU A 114 4.82 -3.86 -6.52
C LEU A 114 5.99 -3.75 -5.52
N GLN A 115 6.40 -2.52 -5.23
CA GLN A 115 7.53 -2.21 -4.36
C GLN A 115 7.14 -1.37 -3.14
N TYR A 116 6.09 -0.56 -3.28
CA TYR A 116 5.60 0.36 -2.26
C TYR A 116 4.15 0.06 -1.94
N LEU A 117 3.87 -0.24 -0.68
CA LEU A 117 2.52 -0.42 -0.16
C LEU A 117 2.29 0.50 1.02
N THR A 118 1.23 1.29 0.96
CA THR A 118 0.75 2.10 2.08
C THR A 118 -0.60 1.58 2.54
N LEU A 119 -0.70 1.20 3.81
CA LEU A 119 -1.97 0.86 4.46
C LEU A 119 -2.20 1.88 5.58
N SER A 120 -3.25 2.69 5.46
CA SER A 120 -3.64 3.65 6.51
C SER A 120 -4.96 3.25 7.16
N GLY A 121 -5.12 3.56 8.44
CA GLY A 121 -6.24 3.11 9.27
C GLY A 121 -5.95 1.81 10.02
N GLY A 122 -7.01 1.08 10.39
CA GLY A 122 -6.90 -0.21 11.05
C GLY A 122 -6.35 -1.28 10.11
N VAL A 123 -5.32 -2.00 10.55
CA VAL A 123 -4.71 -3.12 9.82
C VAL A 123 -4.64 -4.33 10.76
N PRO A 124 -5.41 -5.39 10.52
CA PRO A 124 -5.38 -6.60 11.33
C PRO A 124 -4.25 -7.55 10.93
N ASP A 125 -3.90 -8.50 11.81
CA ASP A 125 -2.87 -9.52 11.57
C ASP A 125 -3.10 -10.32 10.29
N ALA A 126 -4.36 -10.69 9.99
CA ALA A 126 -4.72 -11.44 8.79
C ALA A 126 -4.32 -10.71 7.49
N VAL A 127 -4.48 -9.38 7.47
CA VAL A 127 -4.08 -8.54 6.33
C VAL A 127 -2.57 -8.53 6.18
N LEU A 128 -1.81 -8.40 7.27
CA LEU A 128 -0.35 -8.47 7.22
C LEU A 128 0.16 -9.85 6.81
N ASP A 129 -0.47 -10.91 7.31
CA ASP A 129 -0.12 -12.30 6.95
C ASP A 129 -0.38 -12.58 5.47
N SER A 130 -1.43 -11.99 4.87
CA SER A 130 -1.71 -12.13 3.45
C SER A 130 -0.71 -11.45 2.51
N LEU A 131 0.15 -10.56 3.05
CA LEU A 131 1.28 -9.99 2.29
C LEU A 131 2.47 -10.96 2.21
N SER A 132 2.47 -12.05 2.99
CA SER A 132 3.50 -13.07 2.90
C SER A 132 3.60 -13.60 1.46
N GLY A 133 4.79 -13.49 0.86
CA GLY A 133 5.00 -13.89 -0.53
C GLY A 133 4.89 -12.77 -1.56
N CYS A 134 4.77 -11.49 -1.18
CA CYS A 134 5.01 -10.37 -2.10
C CYS A 134 6.52 -10.28 -2.40
N PRO A 135 7.02 -10.73 -3.57
CA PRO A 135 8.45 -10.93 -3.78
C PRO A 135 9.21 -9.59 -3.94
N GLY A 136 8.51 -8.57 -4.46
CA GLY A 136 9.08 -7.26 -4.78
C GLY A 136 8.90 -6.19 -3.70
N LEU A 137 8.15 -6.47 -2.62
CA LEU A 137 7.77 -5.45 -1.65
C LEU A 137 9.00 -4.97 -0.86
N GLY A 138 9.48 -3.76 -1.16
CA GLY A 138 10.65 -3.16 -0.54
C GLY A 138 10.31 -2.15 0.55
N VAL A 139 9.15 -1.50 0.44
CA VAL A 139 8.69 -0.44 1.33
C VAL A 139 7.25 -0.71 1.77
N LEU A 140 7.05 -0.77 3.09
CA LEU A 140 5.73 -0.87 3.70
C LEU A 140 5.51 0.33 4.62
N ILE A 141 4.39 1.03 4.43
CA ILE A 141 3.98 2.16 5.25
C ILE A 141 2.68 1.77 5.97
N LEU A 142 2.71 1.78 7.29
CA LEU A 142 1.57 1.44 8.16
C LEU A 142 1.19 2.66 8.99
N GLY A 143 0.02 3.21 8.67
CA GLY A 143 -0.52 4.45 9.21
C GLY A 143 -0.44 5.63 8.24
N ASP A 144 -1.03 6.74 8.67
CA ASP A 144 -1.03 8.03 7.97
C ASP A 144 -0.46 9.08 8.94
N ARG A 145 0.19 10.12 8.40
CA ARG A 145 0.61 11.31 9.16
C ARG A 145 -0.57 12.00 9.89
N GLN A 146 -1.80 11.83 9.42
CA GLN A 146 -2.99 12.47 10.02
C GLN A 146 -3.76 11.60 11.02
N ARG A 147 -3.63 10.28 10.97
CA ARG A 147 -4.29 9.37 11.91
C ARG A 147 -3.30 8.30 12.36
N PRO A 148 -2.99 8.20 13.65
CA PRO A 148 -2.33 7.02 14.18
C PRO A 148 -3.10 5.82 13.67
N ALA A 149 -2.42 4.84 13.08
CA ALA A 149 -3.09 3.57 12.85
C ALA A 149 -3.61 3.13 14.22
N GLU A 150 -4.92 2.96 14.36
CA GLU A 150 -5.47 2.17 15.46
C GLU A 150 -5.02 0.74 15.16
N THR A 151 -3.78 0.45 15.56
CA THR A 151 -3.08 -0.75 15.08
C THR A 151 -3.68 -1.97 15.76
N ALA A 152 -4.57 -2.67 15.04
CA ALA A 152 -5.12 -3.96 15.41
C ALA A 152 -4.18 -5.13 15.02
N PHE A 153 -2.86 -4.89 14.99
CA PHE A 153 -1.87 -5.91 14.68
C PHE A 153 -0.93 -6.17 15.86
N THR A 154 -0.30 -7.34 15.83
CA THR A 154 0.68 -7.80 16.81
C THR A 154 2.11 -7.71 16.26
N ALA A 155 3.09 -7.61 17.16
CA ALA A 155 4.50 -7.69 16.79
C ALA A 155 4.85 -9.06 16.16
N ALA A 156 4.11 -10.11 16.49
CA ALA A 156 4.28 -11.44 15.89
C ALA A 156 3.94 -11.46 14.39
N ALA A 157 2.89 -10.74 13.98
CA ALA A 157 2.56 -10.58 12.56
C ALA A 157 3.70 -9.90 11.78
N TYR A 158 4.36 -8.90 12.38
CA TYR A 158 5.54 -8.29 11.77
C TYR A 158 6.69 -9.27 11.60
N THR A 159 6.96 -10.10 12.61
CA THR A 159 8.00 -11.13 12.51
C THR A 159 7.72 -12.10 11.35
N ARG A 160 6.47 -12.53 11.18
CA ARG A 160 6.07 -13.39 10.06
C ARG A 160 6.21 -12.68 8.72
N LEU A 161 5.76 -11.43 8.65
CA LEU A 161 5.85 -10.59 7.46
C LEU A 161 7.31 -10.42 7.02
N VAL A 162 8.21 -9.99 7.91
CA VAL A 162 9.61 -9.75 7.53
C VAL A 162 10.32 -11.04 7.13
N LYS A 163 10.03 -12.17 7.77
CA LYS A 163 10.60 -13.48 7.39
C LYS A 163 10.14 -13.92 6.00
N SER A 164 8.90 -13.61 5.64
CA SER A 164 8.30 -14.03 4.37
C SER A 164 8.62 -13.06 3.22
N CYS A 165 8.56 -11.75 3.47
CA CYS A 165 8.85 -10.70 2.50
C CYS A 165 10.34 -10.36 2.52
N ARG A 166 11.18 -11.20 1.91
CA ARG A 166 12.65 -11.03 1.92
C ARG A 166 13.14 -9.76 1.20
N GLY A 167 12.32 -9.17 0.34
CA GLY A 167 12.59 -7.88 -0.31
C GLY A 167 12.44 -6.66 0.60
N LEU A 168 11.73 -6.78 1.74
CA LEU A 168 11.39 -5.64 2.58
C LEU A 168 12.65 -5.03 3.21
N ARG A 169 12.83 -3.72 3.04
CA ARG A 169 13.97 -2.94 3.56
C ARG A 169 13.54 -1.75 4.40
N TYR A 170 12.46 -1.09 4.01
CA TYR A 170 11.97 0.11 4.69
C TYR A 170 10.59 -0.14 5.25
N LEU A 171 10.43 0.13 6.54
CA LEU A 171 9.19 0.02 7.25
C LEU A 171 8.88 1.37 7.90
N PHE A 172 7.79 1.99 7.50
CA PHE A 172 7.31 3.22 8.11
C PHE A 172 6.14 2.88 9.02
N LEU A 173 6.25 3.28 10.27
CA LEU A 173 5.33 2.86 11.30
C LEU A 173 4.85 4.07 12.10
N HIS A 174 3.58 4.41 11.96
CA HIS A 174 2.91 5.40 12.80
C HIS A 174 2.02 4.70 13.84
N CYS A 175 2.58 4.40 15.02
CA CYS A 175 1.89 3.69 16.10
C CYS A 175 2.17 4.29 17.48
N THR A 176 1.58 3.68 18.51
CA THR A 176 1.89 3.99 19.91
C THR A 176 3.32 3.56 20.27
N ALA A 177 3.87 4.11 21.36
CA ALA A 177 5.21 3.76 21.80
C ALA A 177 5.35 2.30 22.24
N GLU A 178 4.29 1.70 22.78
CA GLU A 178 4.25 0.30 23.17
C GLU A 178 4.34 -0.63 21.94
N THR A 179 3.48 -0.40 20.95
CA THR A 179 3.50 -1.15 19.68
C THR A 179 4.86 -0.98 18.99
N GLY A 180 5.40 0.24 18.97
CA GLY A 180 6.71 0.50 18.35
C GLY A 180 7.85 -0.25 19.02
N ARG A 181 7.85 -0.34 20.36
CA ARG A 181 8.83 -1.17 21.11
C ARG A 181 8.66 -2.65 20.79
N ALA A 182 7.43 -3.14 20.82
CA ALA A 182 7.14 -4.55 20.55
C ALA A 182 7.59 -4.95 19.13
N VAL A 183 7.31 -4.13 18.13
CA VAL A 183 7.77 -4.33 16.74
C VAL A 183 9.30 -4.27 16.67
N LEU A 184 9.96 -3.31 17.32
CA LEU A 184 11.42 -3.22 17.31
C LEU A 184 12.08 -4.47 17.93
N THR A 185 11.58 -4.96 19.06
CA THR A 185 12.07 -6.20 19.69
C THR A 185 11.87 -7.39 18.76
N ALA A 186 10.67 -7.55 18.21
CA ALA A 186 10.33 -8.59 17.27
C ALA A 186 11.23 -8.60 16.02
N LEU A 187 11.54 -7.42 15.46
CA LEU A 187 12.45 -7.28 14.32
C LEU A 187 13.89 -7.68 14.65
N LYS A 188 14.36 -7.42 15.88
CA LYS A 188 15.70 -7.82 16.32
C LYS A 188 15.83 -9.32 16.55
N GLU A 189 14.77 -9.96 17.02
CA GLU A 189 14.69 -11.40 17.21
C GLU A 189 14.42 -12.16 15.91
N ALA A 190 13.97 -11.46 14.86
CA ALA A 190 13.76 -12.04 13.56
C ALA A 190 15.09 -12.38 12.87
N ASP A 191 15.12 -13.53 12.22
CA ASP A 191 16.23 -13.88 11.32
C ASP A 191 16.13 -13.07 10.03
N LEU A 192 16.82 -11.93 9.99
CA LEU A 192 16.82 -11.00 8.87
C LEU A 192 17.91 -11.39 7.87
N GLN A 193 17.53 -12.20 6.88
CA GLN A 193 18.37 -12.59 5.75
C GLN A 193 17.64 -12.37 4.42
N TYR A 194 18.40 -12.07 3.37
CA TYR A 194 17.92 -12.06 2.01
C TYR A 194 17.68 -13.49 1.49
N SER A 195 17.20 -13.61 0.25
CA SER A 195 16.98 -14.93 -0.39
C SER A 195 18.28 -15.70 -0.66
N ASP A 196 19.40 -15.00 -0.79
CA ASP A 196 20.75 -15.55 -0.98
C ASP A 196 21.47 -15.90 0.34
N GLY A 197 20.83 -15.63 1.49
CA GLY A 197 21.39 -15.89 2.83
C GLY A 197 22.19 -14.71 3.41
N GLU A 198 22.39 -13.63 2.64
CA GLU A 198 23.12 -12.47 3.13
C GLU A 198 22.34 -11.73 4.23
N PRO A 199 23.03 -11.17 5.24
CA PRO A 199 22.40 -10.36 6.27
C PRO A 199 21.60 -9.19 5.67
N ARG A 200 20.33 -9.08 6.06
CA ARG A 200 19.45 -8.00 5.62
C ARG A 200 19.30 -6.95 6.71
N ILE A 201 19.37 -5.68 6.31
CA ILE A 201 19.10 -4.53 7.17
C ILE A 201 17.66 -4.05 6.96
N ILE A 202 16.94 -3.81 8.05
CA ILE A 202 15.63 -3.16 8.07
C ILE A 202 15.77 -1.74 8.63
N TYR A 203 15.24 -0.76 7.91
CA TYR A 203 15.11 0.62 8.34
C TYR A 203 13.68 0.85 8.84
N LEU A 204 13.53 0.96 10.16
CA LEU A 204 12.29 1.28 10.84
C LEU A 204 12.17 2.79 11.00
N HIS A 205 11.36 3.43 10.17
CA HIS A 205 11.02 4.84 10.25
C HIS A 205 9.81 5.05 11.17
N VAL A 206 9.98 5.91 12.17
CA VAL A 206 8.92 6.24 13.14
C VAL A 206 8.80 7.76 13.33
N PRO A 207 7.62 8.28 13.73
CA PRO A 207 7.45 9.68 14.06
C PRO A 207 8.50 10.20 15.04
N GLU A 208 8.83 11.49 14.97
CA GLU A 208 9.92 12.10 15.73
C GLU A 208 9.89 11.77 17.22
N GLU A 209 8.71 11.82 17.84
CA GLU A 209 8.56 11.53 19.26
C GLU A 209 8.95 10.08 19.60
N LEU A 210 8.48 9.14 18.78
CA LEU A 210 8.82 7.73 18.95
C LEU A 210 10.29 7.46 18.62
N TYR A 211 10.85 8.13 17.60
CA TYR A 211 12.26 8.04 17.26
C TYR A 211 13.16 8.42 18.43
N ARG A 212 12.86 9.52 19.14
CA ARG A 212 13.66 9.94 20.31
C ARG A 212 13.69 8.87 21.41
N GLN A 213 12.59 8.14 21.59
CA GLN A 213 12.46 7.06 22.57
C GLN A 213 13.16 5.76 22.13
N LEU A 214 13.10 5.43 20.83
CA LEU A 214 13.57 4.16 20.29
C LEU A 214 14.99 4.19 19.71
N LYS A 215 15.55 5.36 19.35
CA LYS A 215 16.84 5.44 18.64
C LYS A 215 18.00 4.73 19.36
N ARG A 216 18.03 4.77 20.70
CA ARG A 216 19.04 4.07 21.53
C ARG A 216 18.84 2.57 21.57
N GLN A 217 17.63 2.12 21.25
CA GLN A 217 17.26 0.72 21.12
C GLN A 217 17.47 0.24 19.69
N GLY A 218 17.86 1.08 18.73
CA GLY A 218 18.32 0.60 17.41
C GLY A 218 19.64 -0.17 17.52
N GLY A 219 19.98 -0.97 16.50
CA GLY A 219 21.26 -1.67 16.42
C GLY A 219 21.19 -3.04 15.77
N GLY A 220 22.37 -3.57 15.42
CA GLY A 220 22.48 -4.83 14.69
C GLY A 220 21.91 -4.70 13.28
N ARG A 221 20.91 -5.53 12.96
CA ARG A 221 20.25 -5.58 11.65
C ARG A 221 19.02 -4.66 11.52
N VAL A 222 18.69 -3.89 12.56
CA VAL A 222 17.53 -2.99 12.58
C VAL A 222 17.95 -1.57 12.94
N TRP A 223 17.75 -0.64 12.01
CA TRP A 223 18.06 0.77 12.18
C TRP A 223 16.78 1.55 12.41
N VAL A 224 16.72 2.30 13.50
CA VAL A 224 15.58 3.19 13.78
C VAL A 224 15.90 4.56 13.19
N CYS A 225 15.03 5.04 12.33
CA CYS A 225 15.17 6.32 11.63
C CYS A 225 13.99 7.23 11.97
N GLN A 226 14.23 8.54 11.90
CA GLN A 226 13.14 9.50 11.98
C GLN A 226 12.37 9.50 10.66
N TRP A 227 11.05 9.39 10.72
CA TRP A 227 10.18 9.66 9.59
C TRP A 227 10.20 11.17 9.33
N GLY A 228 10.76 11.58 8.19
CA GLY A 228 10.83 12.99 7.79
C GLY A 228 9.45 13.64 7.64
N LYS A 229 9.43 14.97 7.76
CA LYS A 229 8.23 15.80 7.50
C LYS A 229 7.82 15.73 6.03
#